data_AF-A0A3D5Q3A7-F1
#
_entry.id   AF-A0A3D5Q3A7-F1
#
_cell.length_a   1.000
_cell.length_b   1.000
_cell.length_c   1.000
_cell.angle_alpha   90.00
_cell.angle_beta   90.00
_cell.angle_gamma   90.00
#
_symmetry.space_group_name_H-M   'P 1'
#
loop_
_entity.id
_entity.type
_entity.pdbx_description
1 polymer ?
#
loop_
_entity_poly.entity_id
_entity_poly.type
_entity_poly.pdbx_seq_one_letter_code
_entity_poly.pdbx_strand_id
1 'polypeptide(L)'
;LGAVVDRGTRRIVFMASTEGGVEIEKVAEETPEKILKAEIDPLVGAQPYQGRELAFKLGLEGKQIGQFAKIFLGLAKLFEECDLALVEINPLVITSEGDLHCLDAKVGVDGNALYRQKKIREMHDPSQEDSREAEAASWELNYVALEGNIGC
;
A
#
# COMPACT_ATOMS: atom_id res chain seq x y z
N LEU A 1 1.64 6.94 -4.23
CA LEU A 1 0.28 6.77 -3.67
C LEU A 1 0.27 5.47 -2.91
N GLY A 2 -0.09 5.43 -1.64
CA GLY A 2 -0.14 4.17 -0.89
C GLY A 2 -1.17 4.19 0.23
N ALA A 3 -1.41 3.05 0.86
CA ALA A 3 -2.26 2.94 2.04
C ALA A 3 -1.74 1.87 3.00
N VAL A 4 -2.01 2.08 4.29
CA VAL A 4 -1.71 1.16 5.39
C VAL A 4 -2.84 1.17 6.41
N VAL A 5 -2.88 0.18 7.29
CA VAL A 5 -3.65 0.26 8.54
C VAL A 5 -2.85 1.08 9.55
N ASP A 6 -3.24 2.33 9.77
CA ASP A 6 -2.62 3.20 10.76
C ASP A 6 -3.04 2.78 12.17
N ARG A 7 -2.07 2.42 13.01
CA ARG A 7 -2.34 1.92 14.37
C ARG A 7 -2.76 3.03 15.34
N GLY A 8 -2.41 4.28 15.08
CA GLY A 8 -2.76 5.42 15.93
C GLY A 8 -4.24 5.78 15.79
N THR A 9 -4.70 5.90 14.55
CA THR A 9 -6.11 6.22 14.24
C THR A 9 -6.98 4.95 14.20
N ARG A 10 -6.37 3.78 13.99
CA ARG A 10 -7.04 2.49 13.79
C ARG A 10 -7.94 2.53 12.57
N ARG A 11 -7.42 3.10 11.49
CA ARG A 11 -8.11 3.29 10.21
C ARG A 11 -7.19 2.89 9.06
N ILE A 12 -7.79 2.54 7.93
CA ILE A 12 -7.04 2.54 6.66
C ILE A 12 -6.74 3.99 6.33
N VAL A 13 -5.48 4.32 6.11
CA VAL A 13 -5.04 5.68 5.77
C VAL A 13 -4.31 5.65 4.45
N PHE A 14 -4.83 6.39 3.48
CA PHE A 14 -4.16 6.66 2.21
C PHE A 14 -3.19 7.82 2.36
N MET A 15 -2.06 7.71 1.68
CA MET A 15 -1.00 8.71 1.59
C MET A 15 -0.69 9.01 0.13
N ALA A 16 -0.54 10.28 -0.21
CA ALA A 16 -0.11 10.72 -1.54
C ALA A 16 0.85 11.91 -1.42
N SER A 17 1.79 12.01 -2.35
CA SER A 17 2.78 13.09 -2.42
C SER A 17 3.12 13.36 -3.89
N THR A 18 3.55 14.59 -4.17
CA THR A 18 4.14 14.99 -5.47
C THR A 18 5.55 14.41 -5.68
N GLU A 19 6.21 14.00 -4.60
CA GLU A 19 7.56 13.41 -4.60
C GLU A 19 7.51 11.91 -4.97
N GLY A 20 7.06 11.61 -6.19
CA GLY A 20 7.07 10.23 -6.73
C GLY A 20 8.47 9.77 -7.13
N GLY A 21 8.72 8.45 -7.06
CA GLY A 21 10.02 7.86 -7.43
C GLY A 21 11.12 8.00 -6.37
N VAL A 22 10.76 8.42 -5.15
CA VAL A 22 11.64 8.51 -3.98
C VAL A 22 11.05 7.64 -2.86
N GLU A 23 11.91 7.17 -1.95
CA GLU A 23 11.49 6.49 -0.71
C GLU A 23 10.61 7.43 0.13
N ILE A 24 9.40 6.99 0.47
CA ILE A 24 8.41 7.82 1.15
C ILE A 24 8.85 8.17 2.58
N GLU A 25 9.69 7.35 3.19
CA GLU A 25 10.27 7.57 4.52
C GLU A 25 11.13 8.82 4.57
N LYS A 26 11.93 9.07 3.53
CA LYS A 26 12.74 10.30 3.41
C LYS A 26 11.84 11.53 3.28
N VAL A 27 10.78 11.43 2.47
CA VAL A 27 9.80 12.52 2.32
C VAL A 27 9.12 12.80 3.66
N ALA A 28 8.78 11.76 4.43
CA ALA A 28 8.14 11.89 5.74
C ALA A 28 9.05 12.54 6.79
N GLU A 29 10.36 12.29 6.73
CA GLU A 29 11.34 12.88 7.63
C GLU A 29 11.69 14.33 7.25
N GLU A 30 11.95 14.59 5.98
CA GLU A 30 12.48 15.87 5.51
C GLU A 30 11.39 16.89 5.17
N THR A 31 10.26 16.44 4.60
CA THR A 31 9.17 17.30 4.08
C THR A 31 7.78 16.71 4.38
N PRO A 32 7.43 16.47 5.67
CA PRO A 32 6.19 15.81 6.06
C PRO A 32 4.92 16.50 5.54
N GLU A 33 4.97 17.82 5.32
CA GLU A 33 3.87 18.63 4.77
C GLU A 33 3.49 18.25 3.33
N LYS A 34 4.39 17.61 2.58
CA LYS A 34 4.13 17.10 1.23
C LYS A 34 3.34 15.79 1.24
N ILE A 35 3.19 15.14 2.40
CA ILE A 35 2.42 13.91 2.54
C ILE A 35 0.97 14.25 2.87
N LEU A 36 0.13 14.13 1.85
CA LEU A 36 -1.31 14.28 1.95
C LEU A 36 -1.91 12.97 2.45
N LYS A 37 -2.86 13.06 3.38
CA LYS A 37 -3.52 11.90 3.98
C LYS A 37 -5.03 11.91 3.75
N ALA A 38 -5.61 10.73 3.60
CA ALA A 38 -7.06 10.51 3.65
C ALA A 38 -7.36 9.29 4.53
N GLU A 39 -8.04 9.52 5.65
CA GLU A 39 -8.48 8.46 6.54
C GLU A 39 -9.82 7.88 6.08
N ILE A 40 -9.92 6.55 6.02
CA ILE A 40 -11.11 5.87 5.55
C ILE A 40 -11.98 5.51 6.75
N ASP A 41 -13.20 6.04 6.77
CA ASP A 41 -14.20 5.66 7.75
C ASP A 41 -14.73 4.24 7.43
N PRO A 42 -14.75 3.32 8.40
CA PRO A 42 -15.10 1.93 8.15
C PRO A 42 -16.59 1.70 7.86
N LEU A 43 -17.47 2.65 8.18
CA LEU A 43 -18.90 2.53 7.91
C LEU A 43 -19.24 2.94 6.48
N VAL A 44 -18.68 4.06 6.02
CA VAL A 44 -18.97 4.59 4.67
C VAL A 44 -17.95 4.17 3.62
N GLY A 45 -16.78 3.68 4.03
CA GLY A 45 -15.68 3.31 3.14
C GLY A 45 -15.05 4.53 2.45
N ALA A 46 -14.17 4.27 1.49
CA ALA A 46 -13.50 5.33 0.74
C ALA A 46 -14.48 6.05 -0.18
N GLN A 47 -14.49 7.38 -0.11
CA GLN A 47 -15.46 8.20 -0.84
C GLN A 47 -14.81 8.97 -2.00
N PRO A 48 -15.53 9.17 -3.13
CA PRO A 48 -15.00 9.88 -4.28
C PRO A 48 -14.49 11.28 -3.99
N TYR A 49 -15.04 11.97 -2.98
CA TYR A 49 -14.59 13.32 -2.62
C TYR A 49 -13.17 13.32 -2.04
N GLN A 50 -12.78 12.29 -1.29
CA GLN A 50 -11.44 12.16 -0.70
C GLN A 50 -10.39 12.00 -1.79
N GLY A 51 -10.66 11.14 -2.78
CA GLY A 51 -9.80 10.99 -3.95
C GLY A 51 -9.65 12.29 -4.74
N ARG A 52 -10.75 13.04 -4.94
CA ARG A 52 -10.68 14.36 -5.61
C ARG A 52 -9.90 15.40 -4.79
N GLU A 53 -10.08 15.43 -3.48
CA GLU A 53 -9.37 16.34 -2.59
C GLU A 53 -7.85 16.11 -2.66
N LEU A 54 -7.41 14.85 -2.60
CA LEU A 54 -6.01 14.48 -2.81
C LEU A 54 -5.52 14.91 -4.20
N ALA A 55 -6.30 14.63 -5.25
CA ALA A 55 -5.94 15.01 -6.62
C ALA A 55 -5.71 16.51 -6.79
N PHE A 56 -6.60 17.34 -6.22
CA PHE A 56 -6.43 18.80 -6.24
C PHE A 56 -5.17 19.25 -5.49
N LYS A 57 -4.90 18.69 -4.31
CA LYS A 57 -3.71 19.03 -3.52
C LYS A 57 -2.40 18.57 -4.18
N LEU A 58 -2.45 17.52 -5.01
CA LEU A 58 -1.34 17.07 -5.85
C LEU A 58 -1.14 17.93 -7.12
N GLY A 59 -2.03 18.89 -7.38
CA GLY A 59 -1.97 19.72 -8.60
C GLY A 59 -2.42 18.99 -9.88
N LEU A 60 -3.23 17.94 -9.77
CA LEU A 60 -3.80 17.25 -10.93
C LEU A 60 -4.92 18.07 -11.56
N GLU A 61 -5.05 18.00 -12.88
CA GLU A 61 -5.98 18.85 -13.64
C GLU A 61 -6.89 18.04 -14.58
N GLY A 62 -8.05 18.60 -14.91
CA GLY A 62 -8.96 18.08 -15.93
C GLY A 62 -9.32 16.59 -15.73
N LYS A 63 -9.01 15.76 -16.73
CA LYS A 63 -9.31 14.31 -16.70
C LYS A 63 -8.55 13.55 -15.61
N GLN A 64 -7.40 14.05 -15.18
CA GLN A 64 -6.53 13.37 -14.20
C GLN A 64 -7.20 13.29 -12.83
N ILE A 65 -7.99 14.30 -12.45
CA ILE A 65 -8.74 14.29 -11.18
C ILE A 65 -9.71 13.11 -11.13
N GLY A 66 -10.43 12.87 -12.23
CA GLY A 66 -11.36 11.75 -12.35
C GLY A 66 -10.64 10.40 -12.35
N GLN A 67 -9.51 10.30 -13.05
CA GLN A 67 -8.67 9.10 -13.07
C GLN A 67 -8.10 8.79 -11.69
N PHE A 68 -7.55 9.79 -11.00
CA PHE A 68 -6.98 9.63 -9.66
C PHE A 68 -8.04 9.18 -8.67
N ALA A 69 -9.22 9.81 -8.67
CA ALA A 69 -10.32 9.41 -7.81
C ALA A 69 -10.75 7.96 -8.08
N LYS A 70 -10.77 7.52 -9.34
CA LYS A 70 -11.06 6.13 -9.71
C LYS A 70 -9.98 5.16 -9.23
N ILE A 71 -8.71 5.51 -9.38
CA ILE A 71 -7.58 4.71 -8.88
C ILE A 71 -7.64 4.59 -7.36
N PHE A 72 -7.81 5.70 -6.65
CA PHE A 72 -7.96 5.75 -5.19
C PHE A 72 -9.09 4.81 -4.71
N LEU A 73 -10.29 4.91 -5.29
CA LEU A 73 -11.42 4.04 -4.93
C LEU A 73 -11.15 2.57 -5.26
N GLY A 74 -10.50 2.29 -6.41
CA GLY A 74 -10.11 0.94 -6.80
C GLY A 74 -9.11 0.32 -5.84
N LEU A 75 -8.10 1.08 -5.42
CA LEU A 75 -7.12 0.64 -4.43
C LEU A 75 -7.74 0.47 -3.05
N ALA A 76 -8.66 1.33 -2.63
CA ALA A 76 -9.37 1.17 -1.36
C ALA A 76 -10.22 -0.10 -1.33
N LYS A 77 -10.93 -0.36 -2.43
CA LYS A 77 -11.68 -1.61 -2.62
C LYS A 77 -10.76 -2.82 -2.61
N LEU A 78 -9.63 -2.76 -3.32
CA LEU A 78 -8.62 -3.83 -3.31
C LEU A 78 -8.09 -4.08 -1.90
N PHE A 79 -7.82 -3.01 -1.14
CA PHE A 79 -7.32 -3.09 0.23
C PHE A 79 -8.25 -3.90 1.14
N GLU A 80 -9.56 -3.62 1.05
CA GLU A 80 -10.57 -4.29 1.85
C GLU A 80 -10.87 -5.71 1.35
N GLU A 81 -11.08 -5.92 0.04
CA GLU A 81 -11.45 -7.22 -0.51
C GLU A 81 -10.33 -8.25 -0.45
N CYS A 82 -9.07 -7.81 -0.47
CA CYS A 82 -7.90 -8.68 -0.46
C CYS A 82 -7.18 -8.74 0.90
N ASP A 83 -7.75 -8.16 1.95
CA ASP A 83 -7.16 -8.12 3.30
C ASP A 83 -5.71 -7.61 3.29
N LEU A 84 -5.49 -6.47 2.65
CA LEU A 84 -4.15 -5.92 2.53
C LEU A 84 -3.65 -5.34 3.86
N ALA A 85 -2.37 -5.51 4.11
CA ALA A 85 -1.64 -4.78 5.15
C ALA A 85 -1.03 -3.48 4.59
N LEU A 86 -0.65 -3.48 3.31
CA LEU A 86 0.00 -2.39 2.60
C LEU A 86 -0.35 -2.41 1.12
N VAL A 87 -0.55 -1.23 0.53
CA VAL A 87 -0.44 -1.04 -0.92
C VAL A 87 0.39 0.21 -1.19
N GLU A 88 1.28 0.14 -2.15
CA GLU A 88 2.10 1.26 -2.59
C GLU A 88 2.21 1.23 -4.12
N ILE A 89 1.81 2.32 -4.76
CA ILE A 89 2.05 2.60 -6.17
C ILE A 89 3.14 3.68 -6.23
N ASN A 90 4.34 3.29 -6.68
CA ASN A 90 5.49 4.17 -6.73
C ASN A 90 6.43 3.78 -7.89
N PRO A 91 6.43 4.51 -9.02
CA PRO A 91 5.69 5.76 -9.26
C PRO A 91 4.27 5.54 -9.83
N LEU A 92 3.34 6.43 -9.46
CA LEU A 92 2.11 6.68 -10.19
C LEU A 92 2.40 7.81 -11.19
N VAL A 93 2.56 7.48 -12.47
CA VAL A 93 3.05 8.42 -13.49
C VAL A 93 1.92 9.07 -14.27
N ILE A 94 2.20 10.25 -14.84
CA ILE A 94 1.38 10.88 -15.88
C ILE A 94 2.08 10.62 -17.22
N THR A 95 1.40 9.97 -18.17
CA THR A 95 1.95 9.68 -19.49
C THR A 95 1.99 10.94 -20.38
N SER A 96 2.63 10.86 -21.55
CA SER A 96 2.64 11.93 -22.56
C SER A 96 1.25 12.37 -23.03
N GLU A 97 0.28 11.46 -22.96
CA GLU A 97 -1.13 11.69 -23.31
C GLU A 97 -1.92 12.32 -22.16
N GLY A 98 -1.27 12.55 -21.01
CA GLY A 98 -1.85 13.15 -19.81
C GLY A 98 -2.68 12.18 -18.96
N ASP A 99 -2.51 10.87 -19.13
CA ASP A 99 -3.22 9.82 -18.39
C ASP A 99 -2.41 9.30 -17.20
N LEU A 100 -3.09 8.94 -16.10
CA LEU A 100 -2.45 8.32 -14.95
C LEU A 100 -2.19 6.82 -15.18
N HIS A 101 -1.01 6.36 -14.80
CA HIS A 101 -0.59 4.96 -14.94
C HIS A 101 0.19 4.48 -13.71
N CYS A 102 -0.20 3.33 -13.15
CA CYS A 102 0.54 2.68 -12.07
C CYS A 102 1.75 1.96 -12.69
N LEU A 103 2.93 2.58 -12.65
CA LEU A 103 4.11 2.02 -13.32
C LEU A 103 4.71 0.86 -12.53
N ASP A 104 4.68 0.95 -11.21
CA ASP A 104 5.12 -0.10 -10.30
C ASP A 104 4.24 -0.14 -9.05
N ALA A 105 4.15 -1.32 -8.43
CA ALA A 105 3.32 -1.56 -7.27
C ALA A 105 3.94 -2.58 -6.31
N LYS A 106 3.87 -2.25 -5.01
CA LYS A 106 4.12 -3.19 -3.92
C LYS A 106 2.82 -3.42 -3.15
N VAL A 107 2.46 -4.68 -2.98
CA VAL A 107 1.25 -5.10 -2.27
C VAL A 107 1.64 -6.06 -1.16
N GLY A 108 1.29 -5.72 0.08
CA GLY A 108 1.46 -6.57 1.25
C GLY A 108 0.10 -7.05 1.75
N VAL A 109 -0.05 -8.34 1.96
CA VAL A 109 -1.29 -8.99 2.41
C VAL A 109 -1.15 -9.35 3.89
N ASP A 110 -2.23 -9.26 4.67
CA ASP A 110 -2.23 -9.77 6.04
C ASP A 110 -2.15 -11.31 6.03
N GLY A 111 -1.03 -11.85 6.51
CA GLY A 111 -0.81 -13.29 6.62
C GLY A 111 -1.92 -14.01 7.40
N ASN A 112 -2.52 -13.34 8.39
CA ASN A 112 -3.61 -13.91 9.20
C ASN A 112 -4.92 -14.07 8.40
N ALA A 113 -5.06 -13.39 7.27
CA ALA A 113 -6.25 -13.45 6.41
C ALA A 113 -6.10 -14.45 5.25
N LEU A 114 -4.92 -15.05 5.04
CA LEU A 114 -4.66 -15.95 3.91
C LEU A 114 -5.60 -17.17 3.86
N TYR A 115 -6.18 -17.58 4.99
CA TYR A 115 -7.17 -18.67 5.03
C TYR A 115 -8.42 -18.39 4.19
N ARG A 116 -8.82 -17.12 4.04
CA ARG A 116 -9.96 -16.68 3.22
C ARG A 116 -9.55 -16.13 1.86
N GLN A 117 -8.26 -15.85 1.64
CA GLN A 117 -7.70 -15.33 0.40
C GLN A 117 -7.04 -16.41 -0.47
N LYS A 118 -7.80 -17.45 -0.86
CA LYS A 118 -7.26 -18.64 -1.56
C LYS A 118 -6.43 -18.32 -2.81
N LYS A 119 -6.92 -17.41 -3.66
CA LYS A 119 -6.22 -17.02 -4.90
C LYS A 119 -4.88 -16.33 -4.63
N ILE A 120 -4.80 -15.54 -3.56
CA ILE A 120 -3.58 -14.83 -3.16
C ILE A 120 -2.60 -15.81 -2.52
N ARG A 121 -3.10 -16.74 -1.70
CA ARG A 121 -2.28 -17.81 -1.13
C ARG A 121 -1.56 -18.63 -2.21
N GLU A 122 -2.21 -18.87 -3.34
CA GLU A 122 -1.60 -19.56 -4.49
C GLU A 122 -0.51 -18.74 -5.20
N MET A 123 -0.43 -17.42 -4.98
CA MET A 123 0.62 -16.54 -5.52
C MET A 123 1.86 -16.49 -4.61
N HIS A 124 1.85 -17.19 -3.47
CA HIS A 124 3.00 -17.22 -2.57
C HIS A 124 4.20 -17.87 -3.26
N ASP A 125 5.33 -17.15 -3.25
CA ASP A 125 6.61 -17.62 -3.80
C ASP A 125 7.64 -17.73 -2.68
N PRO A 126 7.83 -18.93 -2.09
CA PRO A 126 8.80 -19.17 -1.03
C PRO A 126 10.25 -18.91 -1.47
N SER A 127 10.56 -18.82 -2.77
CA SER A 127 11.92 -18.55 -3.23
C SER A 127 12.41 -17.13 -2.91
N GLN A 128 11.48 -16.24 -2.54
CA GLN A 128 11.76 -14.87 -2.12
C GLN A 128 12.01 -14.74 -0.61
N GLU A 129 11.87 -15.82 0.16
CA GLU A 129 12.01 -15.84 1.62
C GLU A 129 13.34 -16.51 2.03
N ASP A 130 13.79 -16.27 3.27
CA ASP A 130 14.89 -17.06 3.83
C ASP A 130 14.45 -18.52 3.97
N SER A 131 15.20 -19.44 3.37
CA SER A 131 14.91 -20.88 3.40
C SER A 131 14.66 -21.45 4.80
N ARG A 132 15.31 -20.90 5.84
CA ARG A 132 15.14 -21.32 7.24
C ARG A 132 13.82 -20.85 7.83
N GLU A 133 13.38 -19.64 7.48
CA GLU A 133 12.10 -19.09 7.92
C GLU A 133 10.94 -19.85 7.26
N ALA A 134 11.05 -20.14 5.96
CA ALA A 134 10.08 -20.94 5.23
C ALA A 134 9.97 -22.38 5.77
N GLU A 135 11.11 -23.02 6.07
CA GLU A 135 11.12 -24.35 6.71
C GLU A 135 10.46 -24.29 8.08
N ALA A 136 10.84 -23.34 8.94
CA ALA A 136 10.25 -23.18 10.27
C ALA A 136 8.73 -22.99 10.20
N ALA A 137 8.24 -22.16 9.26
CA ALA A 137 6.82 -21.94 9.05
C ALA A 137 6.05 -23.22 8.69
N SER A 138 6.67 -24.15 7.95
CA SER A 138 6.08 -25.46 7.63
C SER A 138 5.86 -26.36 8.85
N TRP A 139 6.57 -26.08 9.94
CA TRP A 139 6.44 -26.72 11.24
C TRP A 139 5.66 -25.87 12.26
N GLU A 140 4.97 -24.82 11.81
CA GLU A 140 4.27 -23.86 12.67
C GLU A 140 5.18 -23.15 13.68
N LEU A 141 6.47 -22.99 13.33
CA LEU A 141 7.47 -22.27 14.12
C LEU A 141 7.71 -20.87 13.56
N ASN A 142 7.88 -19.90 14.46
CA ASN A 142 8.35 -18.57 14.10
C ASN A 142 9.87 -18.52 14.27
N TYR A 143 10.59 -18.39 13.16
CA TYR A 143 12.05 -18.24 13.14
C TYR A 143 12.41 -16.93 12.45
N VAL A 144 13.42 -16.24 12.97
CA VAL A 144 13.99 -15.03 12.35
C VAL A 144 15.49 -15.17 12.39
N ALA A 145 16.13 -15.11 11.24
CA ALA A 145 17.59 -15.18 11.19
C ALA A 145 18.23 -13.88 11.70
N LEU A 146 19.20 -14.01 12.60
CA LEU A 146 20.03 -12.91 13.07
C LEU A 146 21.51 -13.22 12.84
N GLU A 147 22.30 -12.18 12.65
CA GLU A 147 23.76 -12.30 12.67
C GLU A 147 24.25 -12.35 14.12
N GLY A 148 24.76 -13.51 14.53
CA GLY A 148 25.23 -13.74 15.88
C GLY A 148 25.75 -15.17 16.10
N ASN A 149 26.16 -15.47 17.32
CA ASN A 149 26.69 -16.77 17.72
C ASN A 149 25.94 -17.41 18.91
N ILE A 150 24.79 -16.85 19.29
CA ILE A 150 23.90 -17.34 20.36
C ILE A 150 22.49 -17.40 19.78
N GLY A 151 21.84 -18.58 19.84
CA GLY A 151 20.45 -18.77 19.41
C GLY A 151 19.47 -18.74 20.58
N CYS A 152 18.22 -18.37 20.30
CA CYS A 152 17.08 -18.40 21.22
C CYS A 152 15.79 -18.82 20.51
#